data_AF-A0AAP6SF36-F1
#
_entry.id   AF-A0AAP6SF36-F1
#
_cell.length_a   1.000
_cell.length_b   1.000
_cell.length_c   1.000
_cell.angle_alpha   90.00
_cell.angle_beta   90.00
_cell.angle_gamma   90.00
#
_symmetry.space_group_name_H-M   'P 1'
#
loop_
_entity.id
_entity.type
_entity.pdbx_description
1 polymer ?
#
loop_
_entity_poly.entity_id
_entity_poly.type
_entity_poly.pdbx_seq_one_letter_code
_entity_poly.pdbx_strand_id
1 'polypeptide(L)'
;MKVTDIFKPPFRADGAFIYSADGVMCLMAANCRYYPREMMNRIVQLINGESKPTKKADVGVNFSEICINGDPVLTVRGWEHLTGTLNLSMEEAEKRQAEFAVWVVERLKGQEDTI
;
A
#
# COMPACT_ATOMS: atom_id res chain seq x y z
N MET A 1 -11.06 -3.23 -13.95
CA MET A 1 -10.79 -3.94 -12.69
C MET A 1 -10.40 -2.91 -11.66
N LYS A 2 -11.00 -2.93 -10.47
CA LYS A 2 -10.58 -2.00 -9.41
C LYS A 2 -9.27 -2.50 -8.83
N VAL A 3 -8.43 -1.60 -8.35
CA VAL A 3 -7.14 -1.99 -7.76
C VAL A 3 -7.31 -2.87 -6.51
N THR A 4 -8.41 -2.71 -5.79
CA THR A 4 -8.82 -3.56 -4.65
C THR A 4 -9.36 -4.93 -5.07
N ASP A 5 -9.62 -5.17 -6.36
CA ASP A 5 -9.89 -6.53 -6.87
C ASP A 5 -8.57 -7.30 -7.10
N ILE A 6 -7.45 -6.58 -7.25
CA ILE A 6 -6.10 -7.14 -7.44
C ILE A 6 -5.40 -7.31 -6.08
N PHE A 7 -5.28 -6.20 -5.34
CA PHE A 7 -4.71 -6.16 -4.01
C PHE A 7 -5.85 -6.10 -3.00
N LYS A 8 -6.42 -7.27 -2.73
CA LYS A 8 -7.65 -7.41 -1.98
C LYS A 8 -7.48 -7.17 -0.47
N PRO A 9 -8.29 -6.31 0.17
CA PRO A 9 -8.36 -6.22 1.63
C PRO A 9 -9.11 -7.43 2.24
N PRO A 10 -8.97 -7.71 3.55
CA PRO A 10 -8.11 -7.01 4.50
C PRO A 10 -6.63 -7.34 4.27
N PHE A 11 -5.79 -6.35 4.52
CA PHE A 11 -4.34 -6.48 4.47
C PHE A 11 -3.79 -7.00 5.81
N ARG A 12 -2.63 -7.64 5.76
CA ARG A 12 -1.89 -8.10 6.95
C ARG A 12 -0.41 -7.73 6.85
N ALA A 13 0.18 -7.33 7.97
CA ALA A 13 1.62 -7.15 8.07
C ALA A 13 2.29 -8.46 8.48
N ASP A 14 3.45 -8.73 7.90
CA ASP A 14 4.37 -9.79 8.31
C ASP A 14 5.80 -9.26 8.20
N GLY A 15 6.36 -8.88 9.35
CA GLY A 15 7.63 -8.16 9.40
C GLY A 15 7.59 -6.87 8.58
N ALA A 16 8.50 -6.77 7.62
CA ALA A 16 8.67 -5.60 6.76
C ALA A 16 7.67 -5.56 5.60
N PHE A 17 6.81 -6.57 5.46
CA PHE A 17 5.98 -6.78 4.28
C PHE A 17 4.50 -6.66 4.64
N ILE A 18 3.68 -6.22 3.68
CA ILE A 18 2.23 -6.23 3.79
C ILE A 18 1.66 -7.03 2.64
N TYR A 19 0.75 -7.94 2.97
CA TYR A 19 0.11 -8.85 2.05
C TYR A 19 -1.39 -8.55 1.94
N SER A 20 -1.94 -8.74 0.74
CA SER A 20 -3.38 -8.78 0.50
C SER A 20 -4.01 -10.03 1.14
N ALA A 21 -5.35 -10.07 1.19
CA ALA A 21 -6.14 -11.20 1.66
C ALA A 21 -5.84 -12.48 0.87
N ASP A 22 -5.55 -12.36 -0.42
CA ASP A 22 -5.23 -13.49 -1.31
C ASP A 22 -3.72 -13.84 -1.30
N GLY A 23 -2.95 -13.25 -0.38
CA GLY A 23 -1.54 -13.60 -0.15
C GLY A 23 -0.54 -12.91 -1.06
N VAL A 24 -0.95 -11.90 -1.83
CA VAL A 24 -0.04 -11.13 -2.71
C VAL A 24 0.71 -10.09 -1.88
N MET A 25 2.04 -10.10 -1.92
CA MET A 25 2.85 -9.04 -1.30
C MET A 25 2.67 -7.72 -2.08
N CYS A 26 1.97 -6.76 -1.48
CA CYS A 26 1.56 -5.54 -2.15
C CYS A 26 2.29 -4.29 -1.65
N LEU A 27 2.82 -4.31 -0.42
CA LEU A 27 3.66 -3.23 0.12
C LEU A 27 4.83 -3.82 0.90
N MET A 28 5.87 -3.01 1.07
CA MET A 28 7.04 -3.31 1.87
C MET A 28 7.52 -2.03 2.56
N ALA A 29 8.10 -2.12 3.76
CA ALA A 29 8.80 -0.99 4.37
C ALA A 29 9.91 -0.48 3.44
N ALA A 30 10.03 0.84 3.27
CA ALA A 30 11.08 1.43 2.44
C ALA A 30 12.48 1.08 2.98
N ASN A 31 12.62 0.96 4.31
CA ASN A 31 13.83 0.46 4.97
C ASN A 31 13.58 -0.87 5.71
N CYS A 32 13.80 -1.99 5.03
CA CYS A 32 13.62 -3.32 5.63
C CYS A 32 14.59 -3.66 6.77
N ARG A 33 15.69 -2.91 6.95
CA ARG A 33 16.63 -3.13 8.06
C ARG A 33 16.17 -2.42 9.33
N TYR A 34 15.53 -1.27 9.18
CA TYR A 34 15.11 -0.40 10.27
C TYR A 34 13.68 0.07 10.05
N TYR A 35 12.72 -0.76 10.47
CA TYR A 35 11.29 -0.43 10.47
C TYR A 35 10.68 -0.81 11.84
N PRO A 36 9.92 0.10 12.48
CA PRO A 36 9.17 -0.28 13.67
C PRO A 36 8.03 -1.23 13.30
N ARG A 37 7.93 -2.39 13.94
CA ARG A 37 6.81 -3.33 13.72
C ARG A 37 5.45 -2.69 14.01
N GLU A 38 5.39 -1.85 15.04
CA GLU A 38 4.18 -1.11 15.40
C GLU A 38 3.72 -0.15 14.30
N MET A 39 4.67 0.45 13.56
CA MET A 39 4.35 1.29 12.40
C MET A 39 3.67 0.47 11.30
N MET A 40 4.18 -0.72 10.99
CA MET A 40 3.59 -1.60 9.98
C MET A 40 2.17 -2.05 10.36
N ASN A 41 1.99 -2.45 11.61
CA ASN A 41 0.65 -2.80 12.14
C ASN A 41 -0.29 -1.59 12.09
N ARG A 42 0.21 -0.41 12.43
CA ARG A 42 -0.57 0.83 12.39
C ARG A 42 -1.01 1.17 10.97
N ILE A 43 -0.11 1.05 10.01
CA ILE A 43 -0.42 1.24 8.59
C ILE A 43 -1.53 0.28 8.16
N VAL A 44 -1.43 -1.01 8.50
CA VAL A 44 -2.45 -2.02 8.18
C VAL A 44 -3.82 -1.63 8.76
N GLN A 45 -3.89 -1.23 10.02
CA GLN A 45 -5.14 -0.78 10.63
C GLN A 45 -5.77 0.41 9.88
N LEU A 46 -4.95 1.37 9.43
CA LEU A 46 -5.42 2.54 8.70
C LEU A 46 -5.93 2.15 7.30
N ILE A 47 -5.18 1.35 6.54
CA ILE A 47 -5.57 0.95 5.18
C ILE A 47 -6.75 -0.03 5.15
N ASN A 48 -6.95 -0.80 6.22
CA ASN A 48 -8.15 -1.63 6.40
C ASN A 48 -9.37 -0.84 6.89
N GLY A 49 -9.23 0.44 7.26
CA GLY A 49 -10.31 1.22 7.86
C GLY A 49 -10.64 0.86 9.31
N GLU A 50 -9.82 0.04 9.97
CA GLU A 50 -9.97 -0.35 11.38
C GLU A 50 -9.64 0.81 12.33
N SER A 51 -8.92 1.82 11.83
CA SER A 51 -8.62 3.04 12.57
C SER A 51 -8.54 4.25 11.63
N LYS A 52 -8.67 5.44 12.22
CA LYS A 52 -8.42 6.72 11.54
C LYS A 52 -7.08 7.34 11.95
N PRO A 53 -6.44 8.15 11.10
CA PRO A 53 -5.26 8.92 11.48
C PRO A 53 -5.59 9.88 12.62
N THR A 54 -4.68 10.02 13.57
CA THR A 54 -4.85 10.89 14.74
C THR A 54 -4.42 12.33 14.49
N LYS A 55 -3.61 12.56 13.44
CA LYS A 55 -3.13 13.87 13.00
C LYS A 55 -3.15 13.92 11.49
N LYS A 56 -3.30 15.12 10.93
CA LYS A 56 -3.02 15.33 9.50
C LYS A 56 -1.52 15.22 9.29
N ALA A 57 -1.10 14.22 8.52
CA ALA A 57 0.26 14.11 8.00
C ALA A 57 0.24 14.46 6.52
N ASP A 58 1.35 14.98 6.01
CA ASP A 58 1.53 15.13 4.57
C ASP A 58 1.86 13.75 4.00
N VAL A 59 0.92 13.12 3.30
CA VAL A 59 1.10 11.79 2.72
C VAL A 59 1.07 11.91 1.20
N GLY A 60 2.08 11.35 0.55
CA GLY A 60 2.24 11.46 -0.91
C GLY A 60 2.91 10.25 -1.51
N VAL A 61 2.96 10.23 -2.84
CA VAL A 61 3.69 9.23 -3.62
C VAL A 61 4.88 9.92 -4.30
N ASN A 62 6.06 9.35 -4.18
CA ASN A 62 7.25 9.73 -4.92
C ASN A 62 7.78 8.48 -5.64
N PHE A 63 7.68 8.45 -6.97
CA PHE A 63 7.93 7.25 -7.78
C PHE A 63 7.09 6.05 -7.30
N SER A 64 7.74 4.99 -6.82
CA SER A 64 7.11 3.77 -6.28
C SER A 64 7.04 3.75 -4.76
N GLU A 65 7.37 4.86 -4.11
CA GLU A 65 7.39 5.01 -2.66
C GLU A 65 6.24 5.88 -2.16
N ILE A 66 5.65 5.47 -1.04
CA ILE A 66 4.70 6.26 -0.28
C ILE A 66 5.47 6.94 0.84
N CYS A 67 5.40 8.26 0.85
CA CYS A 67 6.09 9.10 1.81
C CYS A 67 5.11 9.69 2.85
N ILE A 68 5.59 9.84 4.08
CA ILE A 68 4.89 10.54 5.16
C ILE A 68 5.79 11.68 5.65
N ASN A 69 5.32 12.92 5.54
CA ASN A 69 6.07 14.14 5.81
C ASN A 69 7.40 14.22 5.03
N GLY A 70 7.41 13.70 3.80
CA GLY A 70 8.59 13.65 2.92
C GLY A 70 9.47 12.42 3.11
N ASP A 71 9.34 11.68 4.21
CA ASP A 71 10.14 10.48 4.47
C ASP A 71 9.51 9.24 3.78
N PRO A 72 10.27 8.46 2.99
CA PRO A 72 9.78 7.20 2.43
C PRO A 72 9.46 6.18 3.53
N VAL A 73 8.21 5.71 3.57
CA VAL A 73 7.74 4.74 4.58
C VAL A 73 7.46 3.38 3.95
N LEU A 74 6.84 3.37 2.76
CA LEU A 74 6.50 2.13 2.06
C LEU A 74 6.95 2.18 0.61
N THR A 75 7.26 1.03 0.05
CA THR A 75 7.42 0.80 -1.39
C THR A 75 6.27 -0.07 -1.89
N VAL A 76 5.69 0.30 -3.03
CA VAL A 76 4.65 -0.51 -3.70
C VAL A 76 5.28 -1.74 -4.37
N ARG A 77 4.67 -2.91 -4.14
CA ARG A 77 5.11 -4.22 -4.65
C ARG A 77 4.02 -4.89 -5.48
N GLY A 78 4.18 -6.17 -5.80
CA GLY A 78 3.21 -6.94 -6.59
C GLY A 78 3.50 -7.02 -8.10
N TRP A 79 4.65 -6.51 -8.57
CA TRP A 79 5.01 -6.53 -10.00
C TRP A 79 4.94 -7.92 -10.63
N GLU A 80 5.52 -8.93 -9.97
CA GLU A 80 5.52 -10.32 -10.44
C GLU A 80 4.10 -10.91 -10.50
N HIS A 81 3.21 -10.52 -9.58
CA HIS A 81 1.82 -10.93 -9.63
C HIS A 81 1.09 -10.30 -10.82
N LEU A 82 1.27 -9.00 -11.03
CA LEU A 82 0.65 -8.25 -12.13
C LEU A 82 1.10 -8.77 -13.50
N THR A 83 2.41 -8.94 -13.68
CA THR A 83 2.99 -9.30 -14.99
C THR A 83 3.05 -10.81 -15.23
N GLY A 84 3.21 -11.62 -14.17
CA GLY A 84 3.35 -13.08 -14.30
C GLY A 84 2.07 -13.86 -14.04
N THR A 85 1.28 -13.48 -13.03
CA THR A 85 0.03 -14.19 -12.71
C THR A 85 -1.14 -13.67 -13.53
N LEU A 86 -1.29 -12.34 -13.59
CA LEU A 86 -2.38 -11.69 -14.32
C LEU A 86 -2.04 -11.42 -15.80
N ASN A 87 -0.79 -11.65 -16.21
CA ASN A 87 -0.30 -11.43 -17.58
C ASN A 87 -0.62 -10.03 -18.13
N LEU A 88 -0.57 -9.01 -17.28
CA LEU A 88 -0.77 -7.62 -17.71
C LEU A 88 0.46 -7.14 -18.51
N SER A 89 0.24 -6.22 -19.45
CA SER A 89 1.35 -5.49 -20.07
C SER A 89 2.11 -4.67 -19.03
N MET A 90 3.37 -4.32 -19.31
CA MET A 90 4.15 -3.49 -18.39
C MET A 90 3.46 -2.16 -18.09
N GLU A 91 2.92 -1.49 -19.12
CA GLU A 91 2.17 -0.24 -18.99
C GLU A 91 0.95 -0.38 -18.08
N GLU A 92 0.18 -1.45 -18.25
CA GLU A 92 -1.00 -1.69 -17.41
C GLU A 92 -0.58 -2.05 -15.98
N ALA A 93 0.49 -2.82 -15.79
CA ALA A 93 1.02 -3.15 -14.46
C ALA A 93 1.50 -1.88 -13.71
N GLU A 94 2.24 -0.99 -14.37
CA GLU A 94 2.67 0.30 -13.82
C GLU A 94 1.47 1.14 -13.39
N LYS A 95 0.46 1.23 -14.26
CA LYS A 95 -0.78 1.94 -13.96
C LYS A 95 -1.48 1.37 -12.74
N ARG A 96 -1.58 0.04 -12.61
CA ARG A 96 -2.20 -0.60 -11.43
C ARG A 96 -1.41 -0.38 -10.14
N GLN A 97 -0.08 -0.36 -10.19
CA GLN A 97 0.73 -0.01 -9.02
C GLN A 97 0.55 1.46 -8.62
N ALA A 98 0.49 2.38 -9.58
CA ALA A 98 0.24 3.79 -9.31
C ALA A 98 -1.15 4.03 -8.71
N GLU A 99 -2.19 3.40 -9.27
CA GLU A 99 -3.55 3.42 -8.72
C GLU A 99 -3.58 2.86 -7.29
N PHE A 100 -2.83 1.80 -7.01
CA PHE A 100 -2.75 1.23 -5.67
C PHE A 100 -2.07 2.17 -4.70
N ALA A 101 -0.97 2.83 -5.11
CA ALA A 101 -0.27 3.82 -4.30
C ALA A 101 -1.20 4.96 -3.88
N VAL A 102 -1.97 5.50 -4.83
CA VAL A 102 -2.95 6.57 -4.58
C VAL A 102 -4.00 6.10 -3.57
N TRP A 103 -4.57 4.91 -3.78
CA TRP A 103 -5.56 4.34 -2.88
C TRP A 103 -5.03 4.20 -1.44
N VAL A 104 -3.79 3.73 -1.28
CA VAL A 104 -3.15 3.63 0.04
C VAL A 104 -2.96 5.01 0.67
N VAL A 105 -2.53 6.01 -0.10
CA VAL A 105 -2.34 7.39 0.39
C VAL A 105 -3.65 7.98 0.91
N GLU A 106 -4.75 7.80 0.18
CA GLU A 106 -6.08 8.28 0.59
C GLU A 106 -6.50 7.67 1.94
N ARG A 107 -6.29 6.37 2.11
CA ARG A 107 -6.55 5.68 3.38
C ARG A 107 -5.68 6.20 4.52
N LEU A 108 -4.38 6.42 4.27
CA LEU A 108 -3.46 6.97 5.26
C LEU A 108 -3.79 8.43 5.62
N LYS A 109 -4.43 9.19 4.72
CA LYS A 109 -4.98 10.52 5.02
C LYS A 109 -6.30 10.49 5.78
N GLY A 110 -6.94 9.32 5.89
CA GLY A 110 -8.27 9.17 6.46
C GLY A 110 -9.38 9.71 5.56
N GLN A 111 -9.11 9.80 4.25
CA GLN A 111 -10.10 10.11 3.22
C GLN A 111 -10.70 8.77 2.78
N GLU A 112 -11.95 8.51 3.15
CA GLU A 112 -12.71 7.38 2.62
C GLU A 112 -13.66 7.88 1.53
N ASP A 113 -13.76 7.13 0.43
CA ASP A 113 -14.91 7.23 -0.48
C ASP A 113 -16.18 7.09 0.38
N THR A 114 -16.96 8.16 0.41
CA THR A 114 -18.30 8.12 0.99
C THR A 114 -19.13 7.19 0.09
N ILE A 115 -19.52 6.03 0.61
CA ILE A 115 -20.49 5.13 -0.04
C ILE A 115 -21.83 5.85 -0.14
#